data_AF-A0A177G6T3-F1
#
_entry.id   AF-A0A177G6T3-F1
#
_cell.length_a   1.000
_cell.length_b   1.000
_cell.length_c   1.000
_cell.angle_alpha   90.00
_cell.angle_beta   90.00
_cell.angle_gamma   90.00
#
_symmetry.space_group_name_H-M   'P 1'
#
loop_
_entity.id
_entity.type
_entity.pdbx_description
1 polymer ?
#
loop_
_entity_poly.entity_id
_entity_poly.type
_entity_poly.pdbx_seq_one_letter_code
_entity_poly.pdbx_strand_id
1 'polypeptide(L)'
;MSSAFSTLREQIKETRKKTMEQLCGVTLHGDLQERYVDWRLPLPLSRKRQQRLDIIRNAGVLFIHVPKNAGTAISQELYGCSMRHESIRYYQRHAPDVVRTMPSFALWRDPVERFLSSYDFIRNGGGGHVSLHPGFAEHYADLTTLDRMIEYVDGTTSIYQLDHVLRPQHWYLTDRHGDIAVKMLFDLKDIDRIYPFVPGLHAGEIKKINTTQRFTTDLRPLQKEKIMDLYKEDYKIRQAILPVDTLPEKYCPPQKISMQRSPSASFYPALNTSL
;
A
#
# COMPACT_ATOMS: atom_id res chain seq x y z
N MET A 1 -30.19 30.64 -9.70
CA MET A 1 -29.14 31.22 -8.83
C MET A 1 -28.29 30.18 -8.07
N SER A 2 -28.76 28.95 -7.82
CA SER A 2 -28.00 27.90 -7.08
C SER A 2 -26.70 27.42 -7.78
N SER A 3 -26.70 27.32 -9.11
CA SER A 3 -25.59 26.76 -9.90
C SER A 3 -24.31 27.63 -9.92
N ALA A 4 -24.43 28.96 -9.96
CA ALA A 4 -23.26 29.84 -10.00
C ALA A 4 -22.47 29.81 -8.67
N PHE A 5 -23.19 29.74 -7.53
CA PHE A 5 -22.57 29.65 -6.21
C PHE A 5 -21.92 28.28 -5.95
N SER A 6 -22.49 27.18 -6.48
CA SER A 6 -21.84 25.87 -6.41
C SER A 6 -20.55 25.85 -7.24
N THR A 7 -20.58 26.40 -8.45
CA THR A 7 -19.40 26.47 -9.33
C THR A 7 -18.29 27.31 -8.71
N LEU A 8 -18.64 28.47 -8.13
CA LEU A 8 -17.67 29.33 -7.43
C LEU A 8 -17.05 28.62 -6.22
N ARG A 9 -17.86 27.90 -5.43
CA ARG A 9 -17.36 27.12 -4.28
C ARG A 9 -16.40 26.02 -4.72
N GLU A 10 -16.71 25.30 -5.79
CA GLU A 10 -15.81 24.27 -6.32
C GLU A 10 -14.53 24.86 -6.89
N GLN A 11 -14.61 25.99 -7.60
CA GLN A 11 -13.42 26.72 -8.06
C GLN A 11 -12.53 27.15 -6.90
N ILE A 12 -13.08 27.76 -5.84
CA ILE A 12 -12.33 28.16 -4.65
C ILE A 12 -11.67 26.95 -3.99
N LYS A 13 -12.37 25.81 -3.89
CA LYS A 13 -11.81 24.58 -3.33
C LYS A 13 -10.64 24.07 -4.17
N GLU A 14 -10.79 24.01 -5.49
CA GLU A 14 -9.73 23.51 -6.38
C GLU A 14 -8.53 24.45 -6.41
N THR A 15 -8.74 25.77 -6.41
CA THR A 15 -7.66 26.75 -6.29
C THR A 15 -6.91 26.57 -4.98
N ARG A 16 -7.63 26.50 -3.85
CA ARG A 16 -7.00 26.25 -2.53
C ARG A 16 -6.20 24.95 -2.52
N LYS A 17 -6.75 23.89 -3.09
CA LYS A 17 -6.10 22.58 -3.20
C LYS A 17 -4.77 22.69 -3.96
N LYS A 18 -4.79 23.29 -5.16
CA LYS A 18 -3.58 23.51 -5.96
C LYS A 18 -2.56 24.42 -5.28
N THR A 19 -3.02 25.49 -4.62
CA THR A 19 -2.13 26.37 -3.85
C THR A 19 -1.44 25.61 -2.73
N MET A 20 -2.16 24.75 -1.99
CA MET A 20 -1.56 23.93 -0.93
C MET A 20 -0.54 22.93 -1.49
N GLU A 21 -0.86 22.27 -2.62
CA GLU A 21 0.06 21.37 -3.31
C GLU A 21 1.37 22.07 -3.68
N GLN A 22 1.28 23.28 -4.26
CA GLN A 22 2.44 24.09 -4.63
C GLN A 22 3.25 24.56 -3.41
N LEU A 23 2.59 25.10 -2.39
CA LEU A 23 3.26 25.56 -1.15
C LEU A 23 3.96 24.41 -0.43
N CYS A 24 3.39 23.21 -0.50
CA CYS A 24 3.96 22.02 0.11
C CYS A 24 4.97 21.30 -0.77
N GLY A 25 5.10 21.68 -2.05
CA GLY A 25 5.98 21.03 -3.01
C GLY A 25 5.59 19.58 -3.26
N VAL A 26 4.28 19.29 -3.35
CA VAL A 26 3.75 17.94 -3.62
C VAL A 26 2.95 17.93 -4.92
N THR A 27 3.08 16.85 -5.70
CA THR A 27 2.27 16.66 -6.92
C THR A 27 0.93 16.00 -6.61
N LEU A 28 0.89 15.07 -5.64
CA LEU A 28 -0.34 14.41 -5.23
C LEU A 28 -0.90 15.09 -3.97
N HIS A 29 -2.16 15.53 -4.03
CA HIS A 29 -2.86 16.04 -2.84
C HIS A 29 -2.76 15.11 -1.62
N GLY A 30 -2.74 13.81 -1.90
CA GLY A 30 -2.61 12.76 -0.89
C GLY A 30 -1.39 12.91 0.01
N ASP A 31 -0.29 13.41 -0.56
CA ASP A 31 1.01 13.54 0.10
C ASP A 31 1.08 14.71 1.08
N LEU A 32 0.07 15.59 1.12
CA LEU A 32 0.06 16.66 2.11
C LEU A 32 0.19 16.11 3.53
N GLN A 33 -0.41 14.96 3.83
CA GLN A 33 -0.25 14.36 5.16
C GLN A 33 1.20 13.91 5.42
N GLU A 34 1.82 13.21 4.47
CA GLU A 34 3.21 12.78 4.55
C GLU A 34 4.17 13.98 4.66
N ARG A 35 3.90 15.05 3.91
CA ARG A 35 4.70 16.28 3.93
C ARG A 35 4.60 17.01 5.28
N TYR A 36 3.41 17.08 5.86
CA TYR A 36 3.23 17.66 7.20
C TYR A 36 3.85 16.77 8.28
N VAL A 37 3.78 15.45 8.12
CA VAL A 37 4.54 14.51 8.95
C VAL A 37 6.03 14.87 8.84
N ASP A 38 6.61 14.96 7.65
CA ASP A 38 8.03 15.33 7.46
C ASP A 38 8.39 16.63 8.18
N TRP A 39 7.57 17.68 8.02
CA TRP A 39 7.75 18.98 8.68
C TRP A 39 7.40 19.01 10.17
N ARG A 40 6.93 17.89 10.74
CA ARG A 40 6.46 17.77 12.13
C ARG A 40 5.32 18.75 12.47
N LEU A 41 4.57 19.18 11.46
CA LEU A 41 3.42 20.06 11.64
C LEU A 41 2.17 19.25 11.99
N PRO A 42 1.29 19.78 12.84
CA PRO A 42 -0.01 19.15 13.08
C PRO A 42 -0.91 19.37 11.86
N LEU A 43 -1.43 18.27 11.31
CA LEU A 43 -2.51 18.30 10.33
C LEU A 43 -3.60 17.31 10.77
N PRO A 44 -4.81 17.77 11.09
CA PRO A 44 -5.88 16.85 11.46
C PRO A 44 -6.25 15.93 10.30
N LEU A 45 -6.59 14.69 10.63
CA LEU A 45 -7.08 13.73 9.65
C LEU A 45 -8.50 14.07 9.21
N SER A 46 -8.77 13.93 7.91
CA SER A 46 -10.14 13.97 7.39
C SER A 46 -10.96 12.77 7.89
N ARG A 47 -12.29 12.89 7.89
CA ARG A 47 -13.20 11.79 8.25
C ARG A 47 -12.90 10.50 7.48
N LYS A 48 -12.60 10.60 6.17
CA LYS A 48 -12.22 9.46 5.33
C LYS A 48 -10.91 8.78 5.78
N ARG A 49 -9.96 9.55 6.31
CA ARG A 49 -8.70 9.00 6.84
C ARG A 49 -8.91 8.35 8.21
N GLN A 50 -9.76 8.92 9.05
CA GLN A 50 -10.17 8.32 10.33
C GLN A 50 -10.87 6.97 10.12
N GLN A 51 -11.86 6.93 9.21
CA GLN A 51 -12.56 5.68 8.85
C GLN A 51 -11.61 4.57 8.38
N ARG A 52 -10.57 4.93 7.61
CA ARG A 52 -9.55 3.95 7.19
C ARG A 52 -8.73 3.41 8.37
N LEU A 53 -8.42 4.23 9.37
CA LEU A 53 -7.77 3.76 10.59
C LEU A 53 -8.68 2.81 11.38
N ASP A 54 -9.99 3.06 11.40
CA ASP A 54 -10.94 2.18 12.08
C ASP A 54 -11.07 0.83 11.37
N ILE A 55 -11.03 0.81 10.03
CA ILE A 55 -10.95 -0.44 9.25
C ILE A 55 -9.69 -1.24 9.62
N ILE A 56 -8.52 -0.58 9.71
CA ILE A 56 -7.27 -1.23 10.14
C ILE A 56 -7.41 -1.80 11.56
N ARG A 57 -7.99 -1.03 12.49
CA ARG A 57 -8.23 -1.49 13.87
C ARG A 57 -9.12 -2.71 13.92
N ASN A 58 -10.19 -2.73 13.14
CA ASN A 58 -11.13 -3.85 13.08
C ASN A 58 -10.49 -5.12 12.49
N ALA A 59 -9.60 -4.96 11.49
CA ALA A 59 -8.85 -6.08 10.93
C ALA A 59 -7.78 -6.63 11.89
N GLY A 60 -7.31 -5.82 12.85
CA GLY A 60 -6.33 -6.25 13.84
C GLY A 60 -4.90 -6.42 13.29
N VAL A 61 -4.64 -5.93 12.08
CA VAL A 61 -3.31 -5.95 11.46
C VAL A 61 -3.07 -4.68 10.61
N LEU A 62 -1.87 -4.10 10.72
CA LEU A 62 -1.43 -2.97 9.92
C LEU A 62 -0.58 -3.44 8.73
N PHE A 63 -1.13 -3.35 7.53
CA PHE A 63 -0.42 -3.60 6.29
C PHE A 63 0.09 -2.29 5.69
N ILE A 64 1.40 -2.14 5.55
CA ILE A 64 1.98 -1.00 4.84
C ILE A 64 2.01 -1.33 3.34
N HIS A 65 1.02 -0.80 2.62
CA HIS A 65 0.87 -1.07 1.19
C HIS A 65 1.89 -0.28 0.35
N VAL A 66 3.04 -0.91 0.11
CA VAL A 66 4.02 -0.47 -0.88
C VAL A 66 3.47 -0.71 -2.31
N PRO A 67 3.43 0.32 -3.17
CA PRO A 67 3.01 0.20 -4.55
C PRO A 67 3.80 -0.86 -5.33
N LYS A 68 3.11 -1.56 -6.23
CA LYS A 68 3.65 -2.60 -7.14
C LYS A 68 4.22 -3.87 -6.47
N ASN A 69 3.89 -4.06 -5.18
CA ASN A 69 4.20 -5.28 -4.42
C ASN A 69 2.96 -6.16 -4.17
N ALA A 70 2.05 -6.27 -5.15
CA ALA A 70 0.79 -7.02 -5.05
C ALA A 70 -0.17 -6.64 -3.89
N GLY A 71 0.07 -5.50 -3.21
CA GLY A 71 -0.67 -5.16 -1.99
C GLY A 71 -2.15 -4.80 -2.19
N THR A 72 -2.63 -4.61 -3.42
CA THR A 72 -4.07 -4.39 -3.67
C THR A 72 -4.89 -5.64 -3.34
N ALA A 73 -4.40 -6.84 -3.67
CA ALA A 73 -5.08 -8.09 -3.34
C ALA A 73 -5.14 -8.29 -1.82
N ILE A 74 -4.01 -8.07 -1.15
CA ILE A 74 -3.92 -8.13 0.33
C ILE A 74 -4.84 -7.10 0.99
N SER A 75 -4.89 -5.87 0.48
CA SER A 75 -5.78 -4.84 1.04
C SER A 75 -7.25 -5.22 0.87
N GLN A 76 -7.61 -5.80 -0.28
CA GLN A 76 -8.98 -6.24 -0.51
C GLN A 76 -9.36 -7.38 0.44
N GLU A 77 -8.45 -8.32 0.70
CA GLU A 77 -8.69 -9.43 1.61
C GLU A 77 -8.80 -8.96 3.08
N LEU A 78 -7.81 -8.19 3.55
CA LEU A 78 -7.77 -7.76 4.95
C LEU A 78 -8.81 -6.69 5.30
N TYR A 79 -9.10 -5.78 4.37
CA TYR A 79 -9.83 -4.55 4.66
C TYR A 79 -11.12 -4.41 3.85
N GLY A 80 -11.40 -5.32 2.90
CA GLY A 80 -12.54 -5.23 2.01
C GLY A 80 -12.51 -4.04 1.03
N CYS A 81 -11.41 -3.27 1.00
CA CYS A 81 -11.29 -2.07 0.18
C CYS A 81 -9.84 -1.70 -0.14
N SER A 82 -9.67 -0.82 -1.13
CA SER A 82 -8.36 -0.25 -1.46
C SER A 82 -7.89 0.76 -0.41
N MET A 83 -6.71 0.47 0.14
CA MET A 83 -6.03 1.35 1.09
C MET A 83 -5.04 2.28 0.38
N ARG A 84 -4.75 3.41 1.04
CA ARG A 84 -3.81 4.41 0.53
C ARG A 84 -2.37 3.96 0.76
N HIS A 85 -1.45 4.51 -0.04
CA HIS A 85 -0.02 4.30 0.09
C HIS A 85 0.58 5.26 1.13
N GLU A 86 0.28 5.01 2.41
CA GLU A 86 0.84 5.79 3.52
C GLU A 86 2.05 5.05 4.12
N SER A 87 3.07 5.83 4.51
CA SER A 87 4.29 5.36 5.13
C SER A 87 4.06 4.95 6.59
N ILE A 88 5.00 4.18 7.15
CA ILE A 88 5.00 3.89 8.58
C ILE A 88 5.11 5.16 9.43
N ARG A 89 5.77 6.20 8.93
CA ARG A 89 5.92 7.51 9.61
C ARG A 89 4.58 8.23 9.74
N TYR A 90 3.71 8.11 8.74
CA TYR A 90 2.33 8.59 8.82
C TYR A 90 1.57 7.88 9.95
N TYR A 91 1.64 6.55 10.03
CA TYR A 91 0.96 5.81 11.10
C TYR A 91 1.56 6.07 12.48
N GLN A 92 2.89 6.22 12.60
CA GLN A 92 3.54 6.62 13.85
C GLN A 92 3.03 7.97 14.35
N ARG A 93 2.75 8.91 13.43
CA ARG A 93 2.21 10.23 13.79
C ARG A 93 0.73 10.18 14.19
N HIS A 94 -0.09 9.46 13.43
CA HIS A 94 -1.55 9.56 13.54
C HIS A 94 -2.23 8.41 14.29
N ALA A 95 -1.56 7.27 14.41
CA ALA A 95 -2.05 6.08 15.10
C ALA A 95 -0.89 5.35 15.83
N PRO A 96 -0.16 6.04 16.75
CA PRO A 96 0.97 5.43 17.47
C PRO A 96 0.55 4.23 18.33
N ASP A 97 -0.72 4.18 18.76
CA ASP A 97 -1.35 3.02 19.39
C ASP A 97 -1.28 1.80 18.47
N VAL A 98 -1.76 1.94 17.23
CA VAL A 98 -1.80 0.87 16.22
C VAL A 98 -0.40 0.36 15.93
N VAL A 99 0.56 1.25 15.64
CA VAL A 99 1.94 0.86 15.33
C VAL A 99 2.58 0.09 16.49
N ARG A 100 2.35 0.53 17.73
CA ARG A 100 2.95 -0.08 18.91
C ARG A 100 2.35 -1.45 19.23
N THR A 101 1.03 -1.59 19.25
CA THR A 101 0.36 -2.78 19.80
C THR A 101 0.03 -3.83 18.76
N MET A 102 -0.28 -3.43 17.53
CA MET A 102 -0.82 -4.33 16.50
C MET A 102 0.29 -5.00 15.68
N PRO A 103 0.14 -6.26 15.23
CA PRO A 103 1.03 -6.80 14.22
C PRO A 103 1.02 -5.89 12.99
N SER A 104 2.20 -5.66 12.41
CA SER A 104 2.35 -4.87 11.19
C SER A 104 3.26 -5.57 10.20
N PHE A 105 2.93 -5.49 8.92
CA PHE A 105 3.74 -6.12 7.89
C PHE A 105 3.76 -5.36 6.58
N ALA A 106 4.74 -5.70 5.75
CA ALA A 106 4.82 -5.27 4.37
C ALA A 106 5.37 -6.38 3.48
N LEU A 107 5.22 -6.21 2.18
CA LEU A 107 5.88 -7.01 1.17
C LEU A 107 7.05 -6.23 0.58
N TRP A 108 8.20 -6.87 0.47
CA TRP A 108 9.35 -6.41 -0.29
C TRP A 108 9.36 -7.09 -1.66
N ARG A 109 9.75 -6.37 -2.69
CA ARG A 109 9.97 -6.91 -4.04
C ARG A 109 11.35 -6.48 -4.51
N ASP A 110 12.00 -7.30 -5.32
CA ASP A 110 13.25 -6.89 -5.97
C ASP A 110 13.06 -5.52 -6.66
N PRO A 111 13.90 -4.51 -6.35
CA PRO A 111 13.75 -3.15 -6.87
C PRO A 111 13.73 -3.06 -8.40
N VAL A 112 14.52 -3.88 -9.10
CA VAL A 112 14.54 -3.90 -10.57
C VAL A 112 13.22 -4.45 -11.09
N GLU A 113 12.77 -5.60 -10.59
CA GLU A 113 11.47 -6.19 -10.95
C GLU A 113 10.29 -5.25 -10.67
N ARG A 114 10.36 -4.53 -9.55
CA ARG A 114 9.35 -3.55 -9.16
C ARG A 114 9.36 -2.33 -10.09
N PHE A 115 10.53 -1.82 -10.45
CA PHE A 115 10.68 -0.72 -11.40
C PHE A 115 10.10 -1.09 -12.77
N LEU A 116 10.46 -2.25 -13.31
CA LEU A 116 9.91 -2.76 -14.57
C LEU A 116 8.38 -2.87 -14.51
N SER A 117 7.85 -3.39 -13.39
CA SER A 117 6.40 -3.47 -13.19
C SER A 117 5.72 -2.09 -13.12
N SER A 118 6.44 -1.07 -12.66
CA SER A 118 5.97 0.32 -12.60
C SER A 118 5.98 0.97 -13.97
N TYR A 119 7.06 0.76 -14.73
CA TYR A 119 7.18 1.20 -16.12
C TYR A 119 6.06 0.58 -16.99
N ASP A 120 5.87 -0.73 -16.93
CA ASP A 120 4.79 -1.41 -17.66
C ASP A 120 3.40 -0.84 -17.26
N PHE A 121 3.19 -0.51 -15.99
CA PHE A 121 1.92 0.08 -15.51
C PHE A 121 1.72 1.49 -16.06
N ILE A 122 2.77 2.30 -16.10
CA ILE A 122 2.72 3.65 -16.67
C ILE A 122 2.47 3.58 -18.17
N ARG A 123 3.14 2.69 -18.90
CA ARG A 123 2.95 2.49 -20.35
C ARG A 123 1.55 2.03 -20.72
N ASN A 124 0.88 1.30 -19.82
CA ASN A 124 -0.53 0.90 -19.97
C ASN A 124 -1.54 2.02 -19.68
N GLY A 125 -1.10 3.20 -19.22
CA GLY A 125 -2.01 4.22 -18.71
C GLY A 125 -2.61 3.90 -17.33
N GLY A 126 -2.09 2.86 -16.67
CA GLY A 126 -2.60 2.33 -15.41
C GLY A 126 -2.71 0.80 -15.40
N GLY A 127 -3.53 0.28 -14.49
CA GLY A 127 -3.93 -1.13 -14.41
C GLY A 127 -5.44 -1.26 -14.63
N GLY A 128 -5.93 -2.50 -14.72
CA GLY A 128 -7.35 -2.77 -15.07
C GLY A 128 -8.40 -2.07 -14.21
N HIS A 129 -8.05 -1.67 -12.98
CA HIS A 129 -8.95 -0.98 -12.05
C HIS A 129 -8.43 0.38 -11.54
N VAL A 130 -7.24 0.82 -11.98
CA VAL A 130 -6.58 2.04 -11.48
C VAL A 130 -5.92 2.77 -12.62
N SER A 131 -6.44 3.94 -12.99
CA SER A 131 -5.82 4.83 -13.97
C SER A 131 -4.66 5.61 -13.35
N LEU A 132 -3.71 6.05 -14.19
CA LEU A 132 -2.71 7.04 -13.79
C LEU A 132 -3.38 8.31 -13.27
N HIS A 133 -2.77 8.92 -12.26
CA HIS A 133 -3.24 10.21 -11.77
C HIS A 133 -3.05 11.27 -12.87
N PRO A 134 -4.04 12.15 -13.14
CA PRO A 134 -3.95 13.15 -14.21
C PRO A 134 -2.70 14.04 -14.12
N GLY A 135 -2.25 14.36 -12.90
CA GLY A 135 -1.03 15.14 -12.67
C GLY A 135 0.28 14.47 -13.12
N PHE A 136 0.25 13.18 -13.46
CA PHE A 136 1.39 12.47 -14.04
C PHE A 136 1.15 12.00 -15.47
N ALA A 137 -0.12 11.85 -15.89
CA ALA A 137 -0.47 11.29 -17.19
C ALA A 137 0.15 12.08 -18.35
N GLU A 138 0.14 13.41 -18.27
CA GLU A 138 0.76 14.29 -19.28
C GLU A 138 2.29 14.10 -19.33
N HIS A 139 2.96 14.16 -18.17
CA HIS A 139 4.40 13.95 -18.09
C HIS A 139 4.82 12.55 -18.56
N TYR A 140 4.02 11.52 -18.28
CA TYR A 140 4.33 10.15 -18.65
C TYR A 140 4.04 9.82 -20.11
N ALA A 141 3.29 10.66 -20.84
CA ALA A 141 3.04 10.47 -22.26
C ALA A 141 4.35 10.46 -23.06
N ASP A 142 5.32 11.29 -22.67
CA ASP A 142 6.62 11.42 -23.34
C ASP A 142 7.66 10.39 -22.85
N LEU A 143 7.42 9.73 -21.70
CA LEU A 143 8.31 8.72 -21.12
C LEU A 143 8.05 7.33 -21.75
N THR A 144 8.29 7.24 -23.05
CA THR A 144 7.96 6.05 -23.86
C THR A 144 9.04 4.96 -23.85
N THR A 145 10.23 5.25 -23.33
CA THR A 145 11.35 4.29 -23.25
C THR A 145 11.82 4.10 -21.81
N LEU A 146 12.43 2.94 -21.54
CA LEU A 146 12.97 2.63 -20.23
C LEU A 146 14.08 3.61 -19.81
N ASP A 147 14.94 4.03 -20.76
CA ASP A 147 16.01 5.00 -20.48
C ASP A 147 15.46 6.35 -20.04
N ARG A 148 14.42 6.85 -20.72
CA ARG A 148 13.77 8.11 -20.34
C ARG A 148 13.11 8.01 -18.97
N MET A 149 12.53 6.87 -18.63
CA MET A 149 11.97 6.64 -17.29
C MET A 149 13.06 6.60 -16.21
N ILE A 150 14.20 5.96 -16.49
CA ILE A 150 15.35 5.94 -15.58
C ILE A 150 15.89 7.37 -15.37
N GLU A 151 16.12 8.12 -16.45
CA GLU A 151 16.58 9.51 -16.41
C GLU A 151 15.60 10.43 -15.66
N TYR A 152 14.30 10.23 -15.83
CA TYR A 152 13.28 10.97 -15.10
C TYR A 152 13.36 10.75 -13.59
N VAL A 153 13.49 9.47 -13.16
CA VAL A 153 13.60 9.15 -11.73
C VAL A 153 14.92 9.66 -11.16
N ASP A 154 16.02 9.51 -11.89
CA ASP A 154 17.36 9.99 -11.49
C ASP A 154 17.42 11.52 -11.35
N GLY A 155 16.77 12.24 -12.27
CA GLY A 155 16.71 13.70 -12.25
C GLY A 155 15.74 14.28 -11.21
N THR A 156 14.94 13.44 -10.54
CA THR A 156 13.95 13.90 -9.57
C THR A 156 14.58 14.14 -8.19
N THR A 157 14.45 15.35 -7.66
CA THR A 157 15.10 15.76 -6.39
C THR A 157 14.23 15.54 -5.16
N SER A 158 12.92 15.43 -5.33
CA SER A 158 11.96 15.25 -4.24
C SER A 158 11.11 14.01 -4.46
N ILE A 159 10.98 13.20 -3.41
CA ILE A 159 10.11 12.02 -3.43
C ILE A 159 8.65 12.37 -3.77
N TYR A 160 8.21 13.58 -3.43
CA TYR A 160 6.84 14.07 -3.66
C TYR A 160 6.56 14.50 -5.10
N GLN A 161 7.59 14.55 -5.94
CA GLN A 161 7.48 14.73 -7.39
C GLN A 161 7.32 13.38 -8.11
N LEU A 162 7.62 12.26 -7.45
CA LEU A 162 7.42 10.93 -8.01
C LEU A 162 6.01 10.42 -7.72
N ASP A 163 5.41 9.76 -8.72
CA ASP A 163 4.25 8.90 -8.47
C ASP A 163 4.65 7.77 -7.51
N HIS A 164 3.71 7.36 -6.66
CA HIS A 164 3.85 6.30 -5.68
C HIS A 164 4.50 5.04 -6.26
N VAL A 165 4.16 4.66 -7.50
CA VAL A 165 4.71 3.47 -8.17
C VAL A 165 6.23 3.55 -8.41
N LEU A 166 6.80 4.75 -8.53
CA LEU A 166 8.25 4.99 -8.69
C LEU A 166 8.95 5.34 -7.37
N ARG A 167 8.24 5.44 -6.25
CA ARG A 167 8.87 5.74 -4.95
C ARG A 167 9.58 4.52 -4.39
N PRO A 168 10.78 4.66 -3.81
CA PRO A 168 11.51 3.54 -3.24
C PRO A 168 10.75 2.95 -2.04
N GLN A 169 10.91 1.65 -1.82
CA GLN A 169 10.20 0.89 -0.79
C GLN A 169 10.61 1.33 0.62
N HIS A 170 11.90 1.61 0.85
CA HIS A 170 12.38 2.04 2.16
C HIS A 170 11.65 3.29 2.66
N TRP A 171 11.29 4.23 1.78
CA TRP A 171 10.55 5.44 2.15
C TRP A 171 9.22 5.16 2.87
N TYR A 172 8.55 4.05 2.53
CA TYR A 172 7.32 3.64 3.18
C TYR A 172 7.56 2.86 4.48
N LEU A 173 8.70 2.17 4.60
CA LEU A 173 8.91 1.13 5.59
C LEU A 173 9.85 1.54 6.72
N THR A 174 10.63 2.60 6.54
CA THR A 174 11.58 3.08 7.55
C THR A 174 11.01 4.25 8.35
N ASP A 175 11.46 4.35 9.60
CA ASP A 175 11.23 5.53 10.41
C ASP A 175 12.16 6.70 10.00
N ARG A 176 12.24 7.73 10.85
CA ARG A 176 13.10 8.90 10.58
C ARG A 176 14.58 8.63 10.78
N HIS A 177 14.95 7.56 11.48
CA HIS A 177 16.33 7.14 11.67
C HIS A 177 16.82 6.27 10.51
N GLY A 178 15.90 5.82 9.63
CA GLY A 178 16.21 4.95 8.51
C GLY A 178 16.05 3.47 8.85
N ASP A 179 15.55 3.15 10.05
CA ASP A 179 15.36 1.79 10.51
C ASP A 179 13.99 1.26 10.09
N ILE A 180 13.93 -0.03 9.73
CA ILE A 180 12.65 -0.68 9.40
C ILE A 180 11.73 -0.64 10.61
N ALA A 181 10.53 -0.09 10.42
CA ALA A 181 9.56 0.13 11.49
C ALA A 181 8.25 -0.68 11.31
N VAL A 182 8.26 -1.65 10.39
CA VAL A 182 7.24 -2.72 10.35
C VAL A 182 7.72 -3.94 11.13
N LYS A 183 6.79 -4.68 11.75
CA LYS A 183 7.13 -5.84 12.58
C LYS A 183 7.51 -7.07 11.76
N MET A 184 7.00 -7.18 10.54
CA MET A 184 7.28 -8.28 9.63
C MET A 184 7.50 -7.76 8.21
N LEU A 185 8.55 -8.22 7.55
CA LEU A 185 8.80 -7.95 6.14
C LEU A 185 8.94 -9.29 5.42
N PHE A 186 8.15 -9.50 4.38
CA PHE A 186 8.18 -10.74 3.59
C PHE A 186 8.63 -10.45 2.17
N ASP A 187 9.32 -11.40 1.53
CA ASP A 187 9.55 -11.34 0.09
C ASP A 187 8.22 -11.62 -0.63
N LEU A 188 7.91 -10.83 -1.66
CA LEU A 188 6.74 -11.02 -2.51
C LEU A 188 6.68 -12.44 -3.10
N LYS A 189 7.83 -13.08 -3.32
CA LYS A 189 7.90 -14.47 -3.80
C LYS A 189 7.22 -15.47 -2.86
N ASP A 190 7.18 -15.16 -1.57
CA ASP A 190 6.57 -16.00 -0.55
C ASP A 190 5.13 -15.58 -0.19
N ILE A 191 4.49 -14.72 -0.99
CA ILE A 191 3.15 -14.17 -0.70
C ILE A 191 2.11 -15.26 -0.36
N ASP A 192 2.14 -16.40 -1.05
CA ASP A 192 1.18 -17.50 -0.84
C ASP A 192 1.45 -18.27 0.48
N ARG A 193 2.56 -17.97 1.16
CA ARG A 193 3.02 -18.66 2.39
C ARG A 193 2.97 -17.76 3.63
N ILE A 194 2.59 -16.49 3.51
CA ILE A 194 2.59 -15.54 4.65
C ILE A 194 1.36 -15.67 5.55
N TYR A 195 0.29 -16.30 5.07
CA TYR A 195 -1.00 -16.39 5.79
C TYR A 195 -0.90 -16.92 7.23
N PRO A 196 0.01 -17.86 7.60
CA PRO A 196 0.11 -18.32 8.99
C PRO A 196 0.58 -17.22 9.96
N PHE A 197 1.22 -16.17 9.47
CA PHE A 197 1.86 -15.12 10.28
C PHE A 197 1.07 -13.81 10.29
N VAL A 198 0.07 -13.68 9.41
CA VAL A 198 -0.70 -12.45 9.23
C VAL A 198 -2.14 -12.71 9.66
N PRO A 199 -2.59 -12.13 10.79
CA PRO A 199 -3.98 -12.25 11.21
C PRO A 199 -4.93 -11.76 10.11
N GLY A 200 -5.98 -12.55 9.84
CA GLY A 200 -7.00 -12.22 8.85
C GLY A 200 -6.65 -12.57 7.41
N LEU A 201 -5.48 -13.16 7.13
CA LEU A 201 -5.22 -13.83 5.84
C LEU A 201 -5.45 -15.33 5.97
N HIS A 202 -6.18 -15.93 5.03
CA HIS A 202 -6.31 -17.38 4.93
C HIS A 202 -5.66 -17.95 3.67
N ALA A 203 -5.33 -19.24 3.71
CA ALA A 203 -4.70 -19.93 2.60
C ALA A 203 -5.60 -19.93 1.35
N GLY A 204 -5.04 -19.59 0.18
CA GLY A 204 -5.77 -19.60 -1.10
C GLY A 204 -6.65 -18.38 -1.36
N GLU A 205 -6.74 -17.42 -0.44
CA GLU A 205 -7.55 -16.20 -0.61
C GLU A 205 -6.86 -15.12 -1.44
N ILE A 206 -5.53 -15.10 -1.48
CA ILE A 206 -4.76 -14.10 -2.24
C ILE A 206 -4.87 -14.43 -3.74
N LYS A 207 -5.98 -14.01 -4.35
CA LYS A 207 -6.14 -14.04 -5.81
C LYS A 207 -5.18 -13.03 -6.41
N LYS A 208 -4.41 -13.42 -7.43
CA LYS A 208 -3.58 -12.50 -8.23
C LYS A 208 -4.51 -11.56 -9.01
N ILE A 209 -4.94 -10.47 -8.36
CA ILE A 209 -5.92 -9.52 -8.92
C ILE A 209 -5.25 -8.55 -9.91
N ASN A 210 -3.92 -8.43 -9.92
CA ASN A 210 -3.21 -7.44 -10.73
C ASN A 210 -1.95 -8.01 -11.39
N THR A 211 -2.10 -8.62 -12.56
CA THR A 211 -0.97 -8.90 -13.46
C THR A 211 -0.91 -7.77 -14.49
N THR A 212 0.03 -6.85 -14.33
CA THR A 212 0.31 -5.83 -15.35
C THR A 212 0.82 -6.53 -16.61
N GLN A 213 0.25 -6.21 -17.79
CA GLN A 213 0.78 -6.69 -19.07
C GLN A 213 2.23 -6.25 -19.20
N ARG A 214 3.14 -7.20 -19.43
CA ARG A 214 4.57 -6.95 -19.51
C ARG A 214 4.95 -6.53 -20.93
N PHE A 215 5.60 -5.38 -21.07
CA PHE A 215 6.21 -4.93 -22.33
C PHE A 215 7.72 -5.06 -22.31
N THR A 216 8.30 -5.17 -21.11
CA THR A 216 9.75 -5.16 -20.95
C THR A 216 10.27 -6.59 -20.92
N THR A 217 10.66 -7.12 -22.09
CA THR A 217 11.29 -8.45 -22.20
C THR A 217 12.81 -8.40 -22.16
N ASP A 218 13.43 -7.29 -22.56
CA ASP A 218 14.89 -7.17 -22.68
C ASP A 218 15.45 -6.00 -21.84
N LEU A 219 15.88 -6.29 -20.61
CA LEU A 219 16.58 -5.35 -19.75
C LEU A 219 18.09 -5.41 -20.03
N ARG A 220 18.69 -4.30 -20.48
CA ARG A 220 20.14 -4.23 -20.71
C ARG A 220 20.91 -4.18 -19.38
N PRO A 221 22.13 -4.73 -19.30
CA PRO A 221 22.94 -4.71 -18.07
C PRO A 221 23.13 -3.31 -17.47
N LEU A 222 23.42 -2.30 -18.30
CA LEU A 222 23.60 -0.92 -17.84
C LEU A 222 22.31 -0.31 -17.27
N GLN A 223 21.14 -0.64 -17.84
CA GLN A 223 19.86 -0.19 -17.29
C GLN A 223 19.59 -0.83 -15.93
N LYS A 224 19.90 -2.13 -15.81
CA LYS A 224 19.78 -2.85 -14.54
C LYS A 224 20.63 -2.20 -13.46
N GLU A 225 21.90 -1.92 -13.75
CA GLU A 225 22.83 -1.26 -12.81
C GLU A 225 22.30 0.11 -12.37
N LYS A 226 21.89 0.97 -13.31
CA LYS A 226 21.28 2.27 -12.98
C LYS A 226 20.06 2.13 -12.07
N ILE A 227 19.16 1.18 -12.35
CA ILE A 227 17.99 0.96 -11.49
C ILE A 227 18.43 0.46 -10.11
N MET A 228 19.43 -0.42 -10.03
CA MET A 228 19.95 -0.89 -8.75
C MET A 228 20.52 0.26 -7.91
N ASP A 229 21.24 1.19 -8.53
CA ASP A 229 21.78 2.37 -7.88
C ASP A 229 20.69 3.34 -7.39
N LEU A 230 19.69 3.61 -8.23
CA LEU A 230 18.54 4.46 -7.88
C LEU A 230 17.80 3.96 -6.63
N TYR A 231 17.70 2.64 -6.47
CA TYR A 231 16.97 2.00 -5.38
C TYR A 231 17.89 1.27 -4.40
N LYS A 232 19.17 1.65 -4.28
CA LYS A 232 20.15 0.97 -3.42
C LYS A 232 19.72 0.84 -1.96
N GLU A 233 18.98 1.82 -1.44
CA GLU A 233 18.45 1.79 -0.07
C GLU A 233 17.37 0.70 0.12
N ASP A 234 16.63 0.35 -0.94
CA ASP A 234 15.67 -0.77 -0.90
C ASP A 234 16.37 -2.13 -0.77
N TYR A 235 17.61 -2.24 -1.23
CA TYR A 235 18.42 -3.44 -1.02
C TYR A 235 18.92 -3.55 0.43
N LYS A 236 19.15 -2.43 1.12
CA LYS A 236 19.55 -2.46 2.54
C LYS A 236 18.46 -3.05 3.43
N ILE A 237 17.20 -2.69 3.17
CA ILE A 237 16.07 -3.20 3.97
C ILE A 237 15.78 -4.69 3.72
N ARG A 238 16.34 -5.29 2.67
CA ARG A 238 16.21 -6.73 2.38
C ARG A 238 16.71 -7.61 3.53
N GLN A 239 17.68 -7.13 4.31
CA GLN A 239 18.20 -7.85 5.47
C GLN A 239 17.16 -8.05 6.59
N ALA A 240 16.06 -7.27 6.58
CA ALA A 240 14.96 -7.40 7.53
C ALA A 240 13.88 -8.40 7.07
N ILE A 241 14.02 -9.01 5.88
CA ILE A 241 13.08 -10.00 5.39
C ILE A 241 13.12 -11.24 6.29
N LEU A 242 11.94 -11.66 6.75
CA LEU A 242 11.78 -12.84 7.58
C LEU A 242 11.69 -14.09 6.70
N PRO A 243 12.51 -15.13 6.96
CA PRO A 243 12.37 -16.39 6.27
C PRO A 243 11.10 -17.07 6.77
N VAL A 244 10.17 -17.33 5.86
CA VAL A 244 8.85 -17.91 6.16
C VAL A 244 8.96 -19.28 6.84
N ASP A 245 10.07 -20.00 6.61
CA ASP A 245 10.37 -21.30 7.22
C ASP A 245 10.90 -21.25 8.67
N THR A 246 11.22 -20.07 9.20
CA THR A 246 11.94 -19.92 10.49
C THR A 246 11.26 -18.99 11.50
N LEU A 247 10.04 -18.54 11.18
CA LEU A 247 9.33 -17.57 12.01
C LEU A 247 8.94 -18.18 13.37
N PRO A 248 9.34 -17.57 14.49
CA PRO A 248 9.03 -18.10 15.81
C PRO A 248 7.53 -18.06 16.10
N GLU A 249 7.03 -19.06 16.84
CA GLU A 249 5.60 -19.27 17.17
C GLU A 249 4.91 -18.03 17.77
N LYS A 250 5.66 -17.10 18.37
CA LYS A 250 5.15 -15.83 18.89
C LYS A 250 4.46 -14.93 17.85
N TYR A 251 4.70 -15.16 16.56
CA TYR A 251 4.05 -14.44 15.45
C TYR A 251 2.84 -15.19 14.88
N CYS A 252 2.64 -16.46 15.26
CA CYS A 252 1.43 -17.19 14.89
C CYS A 252 0.26 -16.65 15.73
N PRO A 253 -0.86 -16.25 15.11
CA PRO A 253 -2.07 -15.92 15.86
C PRO A 253 -2.48 -17.13 16.71
N PRO A 254 -2.94 -16.95 17.96
CA PRO A 254 -3.48 -18.06 18.73
C PRO A 254 -4.63 -18.68 17.95
N GLN A 255 -4.51 -19.98 17.63
CA GLN A 255 -5.58 -20.73 16.98
C GLN A 255 -6.83 -20.61 17.86
N LYS A 256 -7.90 -19.99 17.34
CA LYS A 256 -9.20 -20.06 18.00
C LYS A 256 -9.60 -21.52 18.02
N ILE A 257 -9.57 -22.14 19.20
CA ILE A 257 -10.17 -23.44 19.44
C ILE A 257 -11.63 -23.33 19.02
N SER A 258 -11.97 -23.91 17.88
CA SER A 258 -13.35 -24.11 17.46
C SER A 258 -14.00 -25.05 18.47
N MET A 259 -14.65 -24.51 19.49
CA MET A 259 -15.67 -25.26 20.23
C MET A 259 -16.74 -25.64 19.21
N GLN A 260 -16.72 -26.90 18.78
CA GLN A 260 -17.82 -27.50 18.02
C GLN A 260 -19.11 -27.25 18.80
N ARG A 261 -19.98 -26.41 18.24
CA ARG A 261 -21.37 -26.36 18.68
C ARG A 261 -22.00 -27.69 18.28
N SER A 262 -22.25 -28.53 19.27
CA SER A 262 -23.12 -29.69 19.15
C SER A 262 -24.49 -29.24 18.61
N PRO A 263 -25.08 -29.91 17.61
CA PRO A 263 -26.42 -29.57 17.16
C PRO A 263 -27.40 -29.98 18.26
N SER A 264 -28.13 -29.01 18.79
CA SER A 264 -29.29 -29.23 19.64
C SER A 264 -30.29 -30.15 18.95
N ALA A 265 -30.64 -31.26 19.60
CA ALA A 265 -31.69 -32.17 19.17
C ALA A 265 -33.02 -31.40 19.03
N SER A 266 -33.56 -31.43 17.81
CA SER A 266 -34.90 -30.95 17.49
C SER A 266 -35.95 -31.86 18.13
N PHE A 267 -36.62 -31.34 19.17
CA PHE A 267 -37.84 -31.93 19.71
C PHE A 267 -39.01 -31.64 18.75
N TYR A 268 -39.59 -32.69 18.16
CA TYR A 268 -40.91 -32.62 17.51
C TYR A 268 -42.00 -32.87 18.57
N PRO A 269 -43.09 -32.08 18.63
CA PRO A 269 -44.25 -32.45 19.41
C PRO A 269 -45.12 -33.45 18.63
N ALA A 270 -45.47 -34.55 19.30
CA ALA A 270 -46.41 -35.54 18.79
C ALA A 270 -47.82 -34.95 18.72
N LEU A 271 -48.41 -34.94 17.52
CA LEU A 271 -49.84 -34.77 17.31
C LEU A 271 -50.57 -36.00 17.84
N ASN A 272 -51.45 -35.79 18.82
CA ASN A 272 -52.31 -36.83 19.36
C ASN A 272 -53.72 -36.25 19.52
N THR A 273 -54.64 -36.64 18.65
CA THR A 273 -56.09 -36.68 18.96
C THR A 273 -56.82 -37.47 17.87
N SER A 274 -57.31 -38.64 18.27
CA SER A 274 -58.48 -39.29 17.69
C SER A 274 -59.74 -38.67 18.30
N LEU A 275 -60.71 -38.34 17.46
CA LEU A 275 -62.15 -38.68 17.54
C LEU A 275 -62.88 -38.05 16.34
#